data_AF-A0AAE1X075-F1
#
_entry.id   AF-A0AAE1X075-F1
#
_cell.length_a   1.000
_cell.length_b   1.000
_cell.length_c   1.000
_cell.angle_alpha   90.00
_cell.angle_beta   90.00
_cell.angle_gamma   90.00
#
_symmetry.space_group_name_H-M   'P 1'
#
loop_
_entity.id
_entity.type
_entity.pdbx_description
1 polymer ?
#
loop_
_entity_poly.entity_id
_entity_poly.type
_entity_poly.pdbx_seq_one_letter_code
_entity_poly.pdbx_strand_id
1 'polypeptide(L)'
;MDLEIEGLQNVIEEFDSILEVVSRIKDGKEADPVQVNSSAAGSSRFAGSNKIELVGLDQDVMHIKDRLTGSPSKLDIISIVGMGGIGKTTLARNLYNDSLIEYYFDTRAWVVVSQDYHIKEMFTSLVGSTREVGGELHQSSIQELALRLHKNLKGRRYLIVMDDVWDTKAWDDAKRYFSDDNNGSRIILTTRQSAVAMYANAESPVTI
;
A
#
# COMPACT_ATOMS: atom_id res chain seq x y z
N MET A 1 31.26 25.55 5.17
CA MET A 1 30.13 25.64 6.12
C MET A 1 28.87 26.20 5.47
N ASP A 2 28.92 26.71 4.23
CA ASP A 2 27.77 27.42 3.62
C ASP A 2 26.80 26.55 2.81
N LEU A 3 27.23 25.38 2.31
CA LEU A 3 26.39 24.48 1.51
C LEU A 3 25.27 23.78 2.32
N GLU A 4 25.48 23.57 3.63
CA GLU A 4 24.47 22.95 4.49
C GLU A 4 23.36 23.93 4.89
N ILE A 5 23.69 25.23 4.99
CA ILE A 5 22.72 26.27 5.33
C ILE A 5 21.84 26.61 4.11
N GLU A 6 22.44 26.68 2.91
CA GLU A 6 21.71 26.93 1.66
C GLU A 6 20.75 25.78 1.32
N GLY A 7 21.16 24.53 1.56
CA GLY A 7 20.28 23.37 1.43
C GLY A 7 19.09 23.41 2.39
N LEU A 8 19.31 23.87 3.63
CA LEU A 8 18.25 23.98 4.63
C LEU A 8 17.28 25.13 4.33
N GLN A 9 17.77 26.25 3.79
CA GLN A 9 16.92 27.36 3.35
C GLN A 9 15.99 26.95 2.22
N ASN A 10 16.49 26.20 1.23
CA ASN A 10 15.67 25.71 0.13
C ASN A 10 14.54 24.78 0.62
N VAL A 11 14.83 23.91 1.59
CA VAL A 11 13.81 23.01 2.18
C VAL A 11 12.75 23.81 2.95
N ILE A 12 13.13 24.88 3.65
CA ILE A 12 12.19 25.75 4.38
C ILE A 12 11.28 26.49 3.39
N GLU A 13 11.83 27.06 2.32
CA GLU A 13 11.04 27.77 1.30
C GLU A 13 10.06 26.84 0.58
N GLU A 14 10.48 25.60 0.30
CA GLU A 14 9.60 24.59 -0.29
C GLU A 14 8.46 24.21 0.67
N PHE A 15 8.75 24.10 1.97
CA PHE A 15 7.73 23.80 2.99
C PHE A 15 6.71 24.94 3.15
N ASP A 16 7.16 26.20 3.12
CA ASP A 16 6.29 27.37 3.20
C ASP A 16 5.35 27.46 1.99
N SER A 17 5.86 27.18 0.79
CA SER A 17 5.05 27.12 -0.43
C SER A 17 3.98 26.02 -0.36
N ILE A 18 4.32 24.85 0.22
CA ILE A 18 3.35 23.75 0.41
C ILE A 18 2.28 24.15 1.43
N LEU A 19 2.66 24.78 2.54
CA LEU A 19 1.71 25.24 3.57
C LEU A 19 0.70 26.25 3.00
N GLU A 20 1.14 27.12 2.09
CA GLU A 20 0.26 28.07 1.43
C GLU A 20 -0.78 27.37 0.54
N VAL A 21 -0.37 26.37 -0.25
CA VAL A 21 -1.29 25.57 -1.06
C VAL A 21 -2.29 24.81 -0.18
N VAL A 22 -1.82 24.21 0.91
CA VAL A 22 -2.67 23.47 1.87
C VAL A 22 -3.71 24.38 2.52
N SER A 23 -3.36 25.64 2.82
CA SER A 23 -4.31 26.61 3.37
C SER A 23 -5.45 26.94 2.39
N ARG A 24 -5.12 27.10 1.11
CA ARG A 24 -6.10 27.40 0.04
C ARG A 24 -7.06 26.23 -0.22
N ILE A 25 -6.57 25.00 -0.09
CA ILE A 25 -7.39 23.78 -0.20
C ILE A 25 -8.38 23.68 0.96
N LYS A 26 -7.96 24.02 2.19
CA LYS A 26 -8.85 24.03 3.37
C LYS A 26 -9.97 25.06 3.26
N ASP A 27 -9.73 26.17 2.57
CA ASP A 27 -10.71 27.24 2.36
C ASP A 27 -11.60 27.05 1.12
N GLY A 28 -11.46 25.93 0.39
CA GLY A 28 -12.34 25.58 -0.73
C GLY A 28 -12.24 26.50 -1.95
N LYS A 29 -11.12 27.21 -2.13
CA LYS A 29 -10.88 28.05 -3.33
C LYS A 29 -10.05 27.26 -4.35
N GLU A 30 -10.61 26.99 -5.53
CA GLU A 30 -9.84 26.53 -6.70
C GLU A 30 -8.76 27.56 -7.05
N ALA A 31 -7.52 27.09 -7.24
CA ALA A 31 -6.40 27.94 -7.62
C ALA A 31 -6.30 28.06 -9.15
N ASP A 32 -6.03 29.28 -9.64
CA ASP A 32 -5.72 29.53 -11.05
C ASP A 32 -4.43 28.80 -11.49
N PRO A 33 -4.34 28.31 -12.73
CA PRO A 33 -3.16 27.60 -13.21
C PRO A 33 -1.94 28.53 -13.34
N VAL A 34 -0.84 28.15 -12.68
CA VAL A 34 0.46 28.82 -12.81
C VAL A 34 1.02 28.58 -14.21
N GLN A 35 1.26 29.65 -14.98
CA GLN A 35 1.99 29.58 -16.24
C GLN A 35 3.49 29.37 -15.98
N VAL A 36 4.00 28.20 -16.35
CA VAL A 36 5.43 27.89 -16.34
C VAL A 36 6.00 28.14 -17.74
N ASN A 37 6.82 29.18 -17.87
CA ASN A 37 7.60 29.43 -19.09
C ASN A 37 8.72 28.39 -19.19
N SER A 38 8.62 27.51 -20.19
CA SER A 38 9.59 26.44 -20.44
C SER A 38 10.68 26.90 -21.42
N SER A 39 11.90 27.02 -20.93
CA SER A 39 13.10 26.99 -21.78
C SER A 39 14.26 26.33 -21.05
N ALA A 40 14.36 25.01 -21.17
CA ALA A 40 15.62 24.27 -21.35
C ALA A 40 15.30 22.77 -21.46
N ALA A 41 15.78 22.17 -22.54
CA ALA A 41 15.60 20.77 -22.87
C ALA A 41 16.28 19.84 -21.84
N GLY A 42 15.50 18.92 -21.29
CA GLY A 42 15.96 17.79 -20.49
C GLY A 42 14.93 16.68 -20.61
N SER A 43 15.21 15.72 -21.48
CA SER A 43 14.33 14.59 -21.77
C SER A 43 14.30 13.65 -20.56
N SER A 44 13.31 13.79 -19.68
CA SER A 44 12.88 12.71 -18.82
C SER A 44 11.49 12.28 -19.29
N ARG A 45 11.45 11.10 -19.91
CA ARG A 45 10.21 10.38 -20.14
C ARG A 45 9.65 10.04 -18.76
N PHE A 46 8.78 10.89 -18.21
CA PHE A 46 7.93 10.53 -17.11
C PHE A 46 7.09 9.34 -17.58
N ALA A 47 7.49 8.16 -17.13
CA ALA A 47 6.72 6.95 -17.28
C ALA A 47 5.32 7.25 -16.73
N GLY A 48 4.31 7.17 -17.60
CA GLY A 48 2.93 7.44 -17.25
C GLY A 48 2.55 6.66 -16.00
N SER A 49 2.22 7.39 -14.94
CA SER A 49 1.44 6.84 -13.84
C SER A 49 0.10 6.46 -14.45
N ASN A 50 -0.09 5.15 -14.71
CA ASN A 50 -1.40 4.58 -15.02
C ASN A 50 -2.28 4.68 -13.76
N LYS A 51 -2.68 5.89 -13.38
CA LYS A 51 -3.66 6.13 -12.33
C LYS A 51 -5.01 5.80 -12.96
N ILE A 52 -5.53 4.62 -12.67
CA ILE A 52 -6.86 4.24 -13.11
C ILE A 52 -7.84 5.10 -12.33
N GLU A 53 -8.50 6.02 -13.02
CA GLU A 53 -9.53 6.89 -12.45
C GLU A 53 -10.74 6.05 -12.03
N LEU A 54 -10.93 5.87 -10.72
CA LEU A 54 -12.06 5.13 -10.14
C LEU A 54 -13.21 6.09 -9.88
N VAL A 55 -14.00 6.36 -10.90
CA VAL A 55 -15.15 7.27 -10.80
C VAL A 55 -16.17 6.73 -9.77
N GLY A 56 -16.49 7.53 -8.75
CA GLY A 56 -17.53 7.21 -7.76
C GLY A 56 -17.07 6.44 -6.53
N LEU A 57 -15.77 6.11 -6.41
CA LEU A 57 -15.19 5.46 -5.23
C LEU A 57 -14.30 6.42 -4.40
N ASP A 58 -14.38 7.72 -4.64
CA ASP A 58 -13.48 8.71 -4.02
C ASP A 58 -13.54 8.67 -2.49
N GLN A 59 -14.74 8.51 -1.92
CA GLN A 59 -14.93 8.44 -0.48
C GLN A 59 -14.33 7.15 0.12
N ASP A 60 -14.51 6.01 -0.56
CA ASP A 60 -13.93 4.73 -0.12
C ASP A 60 -12.40 4.75 -0.21
N VAL A 61 -11.87 5.33 -1.29
CA VAL A 61 -10.42 5.52 -1.47
C VAL A 61 -9.87 6.39 -0.34
N MET A 62 -10.49 7.53 -0.04
CA MET A 62 -10.05 8.40 1.07
C MET A 62 -10.16 7.68 2.41
N HIS A 63 -11.27 7.01 2.69
CA HIS A 63 -11.47 6.28 3.93
C HIS A 63 -10.43 5.18 4.14
N ILE A 64 -10.12 4.40 3.08
CA ILE A 64 -9.08 3.38 3.16
C ILE A 64 -7.70 4.03 3.32
N LYS A 65 -7.40 5.12 2.62
CA LYS A 65 -6.14 5.86 2.81
C LYS A 65 -5.95 6.32 4.24
N ASP A 66 -6.98 6.90 4.86
CA ASP A 66 -6.92 7.34 6.25
C ASP A 66 -6.67 6.17 7.21
N ARG A 67 -7.27 5.00 6.96
CA ARG A 67 -6.96 3.79 7.73
C ARG A 67 -5.53 3.29 7.50
N LEU A 68 -5.03 3.38 6.26
CA LEU A 68 -3.67 2.97 5.91
C LEU A 68 -2.61 3.87 6.56
N THR A 69 -2.82 5.18 6.55
CA THR A 69 -1.84 6.19 7.01
C THR A 69 -2.17 6.82 8.36
N GLY A 70 -3.23 6.35 9.02
CA GLY A 70 -3.63 6.79 10.35
C GLY A 70 -2.57 6.50 11.42
N SER A 71 -2.85 6.95 12.64
CA SER A 71 -1.90 6.86 13.77
C SER A 71 -1.33 5.44 13.91
N PRO A 72 0.00 5.30 14.15
CA PRO A 72 0.61 4.00 14.38
C PRO A 72 -0.09 3.26 15.51
N SER A 73 -0.48 2.03 15.24
CA SER A 73 -1.23 1.16 16.12
C SER A 73 -0.80 -0.29 15.88
N LYS A 74 -1.44 -1.22 16.60
CA LYS A 74 -1.47 -2.64 16.24
C LYS A 74 -1.73 -2.84 14.74
N LEU A 75 -1.31 -4.00 14.23
CA LEU A 75 -1.62 -4.46 12.88
C LEU A 75 -3.13 -4.36 12.62
N ASP A 76 -3.51 -3.66 11.54
CA ASP A 76 -4.89 -3.57 11.08
C ASP A 76 -5.07 -4.29 9.74
N ILE A 77 -6.23 -4.90 9.58
CA ILE A 77 -6.66 -5.58 8.36
C ILE A 77 -7.84 -4.81 7.77
N ILE A 78 -7.66 -4.33 6.54
CA ILE A 78 -8.65 -3.60 5.77
C ILE A 78 -9.17 -4.53 4.68
N SER A 79 -10.34 -5.11 4.90
CA SER A 79 -10.97 -5.97 3.90
C SER A 79 -11.80 -5.16 2.91
N ILE A 80 -11.60 -5.39 1.61
CA ILE A 80 -12.41 -4.87 0.51
C ILE A 80 -13.26 -6.02 -0.02
N VAL A 81 -14.58 -5.90 0.10
CA VAL A 81 -15.55 -6.97 -0.20
C VAL A 81 -16.50 -6.50 -1.29
N GLY A 82 -16.93 -7.42 -2.15
CA GLY A 82 -17.81 -7.08 -3.27
C GLY A 82 -17.86 -8.19 -4.32
N MET A 83 -18.82 -8.08 -5.24
CA MET A 83 -19.05 -9.09 -6.28
C MET A 83 -17.87 -9.24 -7.26
N GLY A 84 -17.88 -10.29 -8.07
CA GLY A 84 -16.91 -10.47 -9.15
C GLY A 84 -17.00 -9.32 -10.17
N GLY A 85 -15.87 -8.84 -10.67
CA GLY A 85 -15.82 -7.77 -11.68
C GLY A 85 -16.06 -6.35 -11.18
N ILE A 86 -16.38 -6.15 -9.89
CA ILE A 86 -16.73 -4.82 -9.33
C ILE A 86 -15.52 -3.87 -9.15
N GLY A 87 -14.29 -4.37 -9.30
CA GLY A 87 -13.08 -3.54 -9.24
C GLY A 87 -12.28 -3.56 -7.94
N LYS A 88 -12.52 -4.50 -7.01
CA LYS A 88 -11.75 -4.63 -5.74
C LYS A 88 -10.24 -4.65 -5.93
N THR A 89 -9.76 -5.51 -6.82
CA THR A 89 -8.33 -5.62 -7.18
C THR A 89 -7.81 -4.30 -7.76
N THR A 90 -8.63 -3.60 -8.56
CA THR A 90 -8.28 -2.29 -9.12
C THR A 90 -8.14 -1.25 -8.02
N LEU A 91 -9.07 -1.22 -7.06
CA LEU A 91 -9.01 -0.35 -5.89
C LEU A 91 -7.77 -0.61 -5.03
N ALA A 92 -7.52 -1.88 -4.68
CA ALA A 92 -6.32 -2.27 -3.94
C ALA A 92 -5.04 -1.89 -4.69
N ARG A 93 -5.01 -2.04 -6.02
CA ARG A 93 -3.85 -1.70 -6.85
C ARG A 93 -3.60 -0.20 -6.92
N ASN A 94 -4.66 0.59 -7.03
CA ASN A 94 -4.57 2.04 -6.99
C ASN A 94 -4.03 2.54 -5.64
N LEU A 95 -4.51 1.97 -4.53
CA LEU A 95 -3.99 2.28 -3.19
C LEU A 95 -2.53 1.85 -3.03
N TYR A 96 -2.19 0.64 -3.47
CA TYR A 96 -0.83 0.11 -3.38
C TYR A 96 0.17 0.96 -4.16
N ASN A 97 -0.19 1.44 -5.35
CA ASN A 97 0.67 2.26 -6.22
C ASN A 97 0.62 3.76 -5.91
N ASP A 98 -0.18 4.19 -4.93
CA ASP A 98 -0.27 5.59 -4.55
C ASP A 98 1.06 6.06 -3.93
N SER A 99 1.56 7.21 -4.36
CA SER A 99 2.88 7.71 -3.94
C SER A 99 2.97 7.99 -2.43
N LEU A 100 1.87 8.41 -1.79
CA LEU A 100 1.85 8.61 -0.34
C LEU A 100 1.97 7.25 0.38
N ILE A 101 1.25 6.25 -0.12
CA ILE A 101 1.29 4.88 0.43
C ILE A 101 2.66 4.27 0.20
N GLU A 102 3.25 4.42 -0.99
CA GLU A 102 4.62 3.98 -1.26
C GLU A 102 5.63 4.60 -0.31
N TYR A 103 5.52 5.89 -0.02
CA TYR A 103 6.41 6.59 0.89
C TYR A 103 6.21 6.18 2.35
N TYR A 104 4.96 5.93 2.76
CA TYR A 104 4.61 5.67 4.15
C TYR A 104 5.09 4.31 4.67
N PHE A 105 5.18 3.29 3.81
CA PHE A 105 5.54 1.91 4.16
C PHE A 105 6.96 1.55 3.72
N ASP A 106 7.79 1.10 4.67
CA ASP A 106 9.19 0.69 4.43
C ASP A 106 9.30 -0.50 3.48
N THR A 107 8.33 -1.41 3.57
CA THR A 107 8.26 -2.61 2.75
C THR A 107 6.83 -2.87 2.32
N ARG A 108 6.66 -3.36 1.10
CA ARG A 108 5.35 -3.68 0.53
C ARG A 108 5.42 -5.03 -0.15
N ALA A 109 4.34 -5.79 -0.08
CA ALA A 109 4.21 -7.06 -0.79
C ALA A 109 2.80 -7.25 -1.33
N TRP A 110 2.68 -7.98 -2.43
CA TRP A 110 1.40 -8.32 -3.04
C TRP A 110 1.37 -9.80 -3.37
N VAL A 111 0.27 -10.47 -3.06
CA VAL A 111 0.01 -11.84 -3.52
C VAL A 111 -1.42 -11.97 -4.00
N VAL A 112 -1.63 -12.66 -5.11
CA VAL A 112 -2.95 -13.12 -5.56
C VAL A 112 -3.15 -14.52 -5.03
N VAL A 113 -4.22 -14.75 -4.28
CA VAL A 113 -4.57 -16.03 -3.67
C VAL A 113 -5.66 -16.67 -4.52
N SER A 114 -5.28 -17.55 -5.44
CA SER A 114 -6.27 -18.31 -6.21
C SER A 114 -7.12 -19.22 -5.32
N GLN A 115 -8.28 -19.66 -5.83
CA GLN A 115 -9.13 -20.61 -5.12
C GLN A 115 -8.39 -21.91 -4.75
N ASP A 116 -7.54 -22.39 -5.65
CA ASP A 116 -6.66 -23.56 -5.46
C ASP A 116 -5.22 -23.14 -5.12
N TYR A 117 -5.04 -22.20 -4.20
CA TYR A 117 -3.70 -21.67 -3.88
C TYR A 117 -2.74 -22.76 -3.41
N HIS A 118 -1.49 -22.66 -3.87
CA HIS A 118 -0.39 -23.43 -3.31
C HIS A 118 0.37 -22.58 -2.29
N ILE A 119 0.42 -23.04 -1.04
CA ILE A 119 1.08 -22.32 0.07
C ILE A 119 2.51 -21.92 -0.26
N LYS A 120 3.28 -22.77 -0.96
CA LYS A 120 4.66 -22.47 -1.36
C LYS A 120 4.71 -21.30 -2.35
N GLU A 121 3.80 -21.26 -3.32
CA GLU A 121 3.73 -20.19 -4.32
C GLU A 121 3.29 -18.87 -3.68
N MET A 122 2.33 -18.93 -2.74
CA MET A 122 1.91 -17.77 -1.96
C MET A 122 3.08 -17.14 -1.20
N PHE A 123 3.85 -17.93 -0.44
CA PHE A 123 5.02 -17.40 0.27
C PHE A 123 6.15 -16.97 -0.67
N THR A 124 6.36 -17.68 -1.78
CA THR A 124 7.34 -17.28 -2.80
C THR A 124 7.00 -15.90 -3.36
N SER A 125 5.72 -15.66 -3.68
CA SER A 125 5.23 -14.38 -4.19
C SER A 125 5.36 -13.25 -3.16
N LEU A 126 4.99 -13.52 -1.91
CA LEU A 126 5.13 -12.55 -0.81
C LEU A 126 6.59 -12.16 -0.59
N VAL A 127 7.51 -13.13 -0.46
CA VAL A 127 8.94 -12.85 -0.26
C VAL A 127 9.52 -12.12 -1.47
N GLY A 128 9.22 -12.60 -2.69
CA GLY A 128 9.71 -12.00 -3.94
C GLY A 128 9.18 -10.59 -4.20
N SER A 129 8.04 -10.21 -3.62
CA SER A 129 7.51 -8.86 -3.70
C SER A 129 8.19 -7.87 -2.75
N THR A 130 8.82 -8.36 -1.68
CA THR A 130 9.58 -7.49 -0.77
C THR A 130 10.87 -7.00 -1.43
N ARG A 131 11.35 -5.81 -1.05
CA ARG A 131 12.57 -5.19 -1.62
C ARG A 131 13.89 -5.91 -1.23
N GLU A 132 13.85 -7.05 -0.56
CA GLU A 132 15.07 -7.75 -0.18
C GLU A 132 15.70 -8.51 -1.34
N VAL A 133 17.03 -8.41 -1.43
CA VAL A 133 17.84 -9.03 -2.47
C VAL A 133 18.44 -10.33 -1.93
N GLY A 134 18.11 -11.45 -2.57
CA GLY A 134 18.96 -12.65 -2.53
C GLY A 134 18.26 -13.98 -2.22
N GLY A 135 18.83 -15.04 -2.78
CA GLY A 135 18.46 -16.43 -2.51
C GLY A 135 17.52 -17.03 -3.56
N GLU A 136 17.72 -18.32 -3.85
CA GLU A 136 16.90 -19.06 -4.80
C GLU A 136 15.57 -19.47 -4.13
N LEU A 137 14.52 -18.66 -4.34
CA LEU A 137 13.23 -18.87 -3.68
C LEU A 137 12.58 -20.21 -4.06
N HIS A 138 12.73 -20.64 -5.31
CA HIS A 138 12.09 -21.86 -5.81
C HIS A 138 12.61 -23.13 -5.13
N GLN A 139 13.87 -23.16 -4.70
CA GLN A 139 14.46 -24.30 -3.99
C GLN A 139 14.14 -24.29 -2.48
N SER A 140 13.67 -23.15 -1.95
CA SER A 140 13.38 -23.02 -0.52
C SER A 140 12.14 -23.85 -0.13
N SER A 141 12.17 -24.40 1.08
CA SER A 141 11.01 -25.00 1.73
C SER A 141 9.98 -23.93 2.13
N ILE A 142 8.74 -24.35 2.41
CA ILE A 142 7.69 -23.44 2.88
C ILE A 142 8.11 -22.74 4.18
N GLN A 143 8.75 -23.48 5.09
CA GLN A 143 9.20 -22.97 6.38
C GLN A 143 10.30 -21.91 6.21
N GLU A 144 11.25 -22.14 5.31
CA GLU A 144 12.30 -21.14 5.01
C GLU A 144 11.71 -19.88 4.39
N LEU A 145 10.77 -20.01 3.44
CA LEU A 145 10.09 -18.86 2.84
C LEU A 145 9.30 -18.07 3.88
N ALA A 146 8.56 -18.76 4.75
CA ALA A 146 7.79 -18.14 5.81
C ALA A 146 8.67 -17.42 6.85
N LEU A 147 9.81 -18.02 7.23
CA LEU A 147 10.77 -17.39 8.13
C LEU A 147 11.47 -16.19 7.48
N ARG A 148 11.79 -16.26 6.19
CA ARG A 148 12.32 -15.11 5.44
C ARG A 148 11.29 -14.00 5.42
N LEU A 149 10.04 -14.30 5.05
CA LEU A 149 8.96 -13.30 5.09
C LEU A 149 8.86 -12.63 6.46
N HIS A 150 8.80 -13.41 7.54
CA HIS A 150 8.74 -12.85 8.89
C HIS A 150 9.91 -11.92 9.20
N LYS A 151 11.15 -12.32 8.87
CA LYS A 151 12.35 -11.48 9.06
C LYS A 151 12.30 -10.19 8.25
N ASN A 152 11.75 -10.24 7.04
CA ASN A 152 11.64 -9.08 6.15
C ASN A 152 10.62 -8.07 6.66
N LEU A 153 9.61 -8.53 7.39
CA LEU A 153 8.54 -7.70 7.97
C LEU A 153 8.89 -7.17 9.36
N LYS A 154 9.64 -7.96 10.15
CA LYS A 154 9.93 -7.65 11.56
C LYS A 154 10.59 -6.27 11.72
N GLY A 155 9.98 -5.43 12.56
CA GLY A 155 10.45 -4.09 12.89
C GLY A 155 10.23 -3.03 11.80
N ARG A 156 9.70 -3.42 10.63
CA ARG A 156 9.42 -2.50 9.50
C ARG A 156 7.93 -2.21 9.44
N ARG A 157 7.55 -1.00 9.05
CA ARG A 157 6.16 -0.69 8.75
C ARG A 157 5.84 -1.26 7.37
N TYR A 158 5.05 -2.32 7.31
CA TYR A 158 4.72 -2.99 6.06
C TYR A 158 3.28 -2.79 5.61
N LEU A 159 3.09 -2.84 4.29
CA LEU A 159 1.78 -3.06 3.66
C LEU A 159 1.80 -4.36 2.85
N ILE A 160 0.91 -5.29 3.20
CA ILE A 160 0.70 -6.51 2.41
C ILE A 160 -0.67 -6.46 1.76
N VAL A 161 -0.74 -6.79 0.47
CA VAL A 161 -2.01 -7.04 -0.21
C VAL A 161 -2.18 -8.53 -0.43
N MET A 162 -3.24 -9.10 0.15
CA MET A 162 -3.73 -10.45 -0.14
C MET A 162 -4.97 -10.31 -1.03
N ASP A 163 -4.76 -10.47 -2.33
CA ASP A 163 -5.78 -10.24 -3.36
C ASP A 163 -6.54 -11.53 -3.68
N ASP A 164 -7.86 -11.42 -3.81
CA ASP A 164 -8.83 -12.45 -4.16
C ASP A 164 -8.89 -13.65 -3.20
N VAL A 165 -8.85 -13.44 -1.88
CA VAL A 165 -8.86 -14.53 -0.89
C VAL A 165 -10.22 -15.25 -0.83
N TRP A 166 -10.24 -16.55 -1.09
CA TRP A 166 -11.47 -17.37 -1.15
C TRP A 166 -11.87 -18.05 0.16
N ASP A 167 -10.89 -18.38 1.01
CA ASP A 167 -11.09 -19.19 2.22
C ASP A 167 -10.25 -18.70 3.40
N THR A 168 -10.73 -18.93 4.63
CA THR A 168 -10.05 -18.48 5.86
C THR A 168 -8.73 -19.20 6.10
N LYS A 169 -8.53 -20.42 5.56
CA LYS A 169 -7.28 -21.16 5.69
C LYS A 169 -6.10 -20.43 5.05
N ALA A 170 -6.30 -19.81 3.89
CA ALA A 170 -5.24 -19.05 3.23
C ALA A 170 -4.79 -17.86 4.08
N TRP A 171 -5.76 -17.18 4.71
CA TRP A 171 -5.50 -16.12 5.67
C TRP A 171 -4.70 -16.64 6.88
N ASP A 172 -5.15 -17.71 7.53
CA ASP A 172 -4.47 -18.28 8.70
C ASP A 172 -3.06 -18.80 8.38
N ASP A 173 -2.88 -19.38 7.20
CA ASP A 173 -1.59 -19.88 6.75
C ASP A 173 -0.53 -18.76 6.65
N ALA A 174 -0.94 -17.56 6.22
CA ALA A 174 -0.08 -16.40 6.05
C ALA A 174 0.06 -15.57 7.34
N LYS A 175 -1.06 -15.24 7.99
CA LYS A 175 -1.18 -14.36 9.17
C LYS A 175 -0.17 -14.65 10.27
N ARG A 176 0.08 -15.93 10.56
CA ARG A 176 1.00 -16.37 11.62
C ARG A 176 2.44 -15.89 11.45
N TYR A 177 2.82 -15.41 10.26
CA TYR A 177 4.16 -14.90 9.97
C TYR A 177 4.23 -13.38 9.83
N PHE A 178 3.09 -12.70 9.87
CA PHE A 178 3.02 -11.24 9.87
C PHE A 178 3.29 -10.72 11.28
N SER A 179 4.35 -9.94 11.47
CA SER A 179 4.69 -9.39 12.78
C SER A 179 3.76 -8.23 13.13
N ASP A 180 3.19 -8.24 14.34
CA ASP A 180 2.54 -7.06 14.90
C ASP A 180 3.50 -6.36 15.87
N ASP A 181 4.23 -5.38 15.34
CA ASP A 181 5.22 -4.60 16.08
C ASP A 181 4.64 -3.27 16.57
N ASN A 182 3.32 -3.08 16.52
CA ASN A 182 2.61 -1.84 16.88
C ASN A 182 3.15 -0.59 16.16
N ASN A 183 3.66 -0.75 14.95
CA ASN A 183 4.33 0.30 14.18
C ASN A 183 3.45 0.87 13.05
N GLY A 184 2.16 0.52 13.03
CA GLY A 184 1.23 0.96 11.98
C GLY A 184 1.26 0.10 10.72
N SER A 185 1.73 -1.15 10.79
CA SER A 185 1.64 -2.10 9.66
C SER A 185 0.19 -2.40 9.30
N ARG A 186 -0.05 -2.69 8.01
CA ARG A 186 -1.39 -2.86 7.44
C ARG A 186 -1.46 -4.04 6.48
N ILE A 187 -2.63 -4.65 6.40
CA ILE A 187 -2.96 -5.65 5.38
C ILE A 187 -4.22 -5.21 4.64
N ILE A 188 -4.17 -5.19 3.31
CA ILE A 188 -5.37 -5.12 2.48
C ILE A 188 -5.73 -6.55 2.08
N LEU A 189 -6.97 -6.94 2.33
CA LEU A 189 -7.51 -8.23 1.90
C LEU A 189 -8.65 -7.97 0.94
N THR A 190 -8.56 -8.41 -0.31
CA THR A 190 -9.72 -8.36 -1.23
C THR A 190 -10.39 -9.73 -1.26
N THR A 191 -11.72 -9.76 -1.21
CA THR A 191 -12.47 -11.02 -1.25
C THR A 191 -13.88 -10.83 -1.79
N ARG A 192 -14.47 -11.90 -2.31
CA ARG A 192 -15.91 -11.96 -2.62
C ARG A 192 -16.74 -12.46 -1.43
N GLN A 193 -16.09 -13.02 -0.43
CA GLN A 193 -16.70 -13.75 0.66
C GLN A 193 -16.73 -12.89 1.91
N SER A 194 -17.88 -12.31 2.25
CA SER A 194 -18.03 -11.49 3.46
C SER A 194 -17.64 -12.24 4.73
N ALA A 195 -17.83 -13.57 4.77
CA ALA A 195 -17.38 -14.42 5.87
C ALA A 195 -15.86 -14.40 6.05
N VAL A 196 -15.08 -14.40 4.96
CA VAL A 196 -13.60 -14.33 5.03
C VAL A 196 -13.17 -12.97 5.57
N ALA A 197 -13.79 -11.89 5.11
CA ALA A 197 -13.49 -10.54 5.60
C ALA A 197 -13.79 -10.39 7.10
N MET A 198 -14.97 -10.84 7.55
CA MET A 198 -15.37 -10.79 8.96
C MET A 198 -14.48 -11.69 9.84
N TYR A 199 -14.02 -12.82 9.31
CA TYR A 199 -13.08 -13.70 10.01
C TYR A 199 -11.70 -13.04 10.16
N ALA A 200 -11.23 -12.33 9.14
CA ALA A 200 -9.94 -11.66 9.16
C ALA A 200 -9.93 -10.44 10.11
N ASN A 201 -10.97 -9.61 10.04
CA ASN A 201 -11.20 -8.50 10.97
C ASN A 201 -12.68 -8.09 10.98
N ALA A 202 -13.30 -8.12 12.16
CA ALA A 202 -14.71 -7.80 12.34
C ALA A 202 -15.00 -6.29 12.41
N GLU A 203 -13.99 -5.42 12.49
CA GLU A 203 -14.16 -3.95 12.61
C GLU A 203 -14.64 -3.25 11.30
N SER A 204 -15.51 -3.91 10.54
CA SER A 204 -16.20 -3.45 9.33
C SER A 204 -15.35 -3.45 8.04
N PRO A 205 -15.60 -4.40 7.12
CA PRO A 205 -15.07 -4.37 5.76
C PRO A 205 -15.61 -3.21 4.94
N VAL A 206 -14.80 -2.69 4.01
CA VAL A 206 -15.26 -1.75 2.99
C VAL A 206 -15.95 -2.56 1.90
N THR A 207 -17.25 -2.32 1.70
CA THR A 207 -18.04 -2.99 0.66
C THR A 207 -18.16 -2.09 -0.54
N ILE A 208 -17.79 -2.59 -1.72
CA ILE A 208 -17.89 -1.88 -3.00
C ILE A 208 -18.70 -2.70 -4.03
#